data_AF-A0A0L0FMX2-F1
#
_entry.id   AF-A0A0L0FMX2-F1
#
_cell.length_a   1.000
_cell.length_b   1.000
_cell.length_c   1.000
_cell.angle_alpha   90.00
_cell.angle_beta   90.00
_cell.angle_gamma   90.00
#
_symmetry.space_group_name_H-M   'P 1'
#
loop_
_entity.id
_entity.type
_entity.pdbx_description
1 polymer ?
#
loop_
_entity_poly.entity_id
_entity_poly.type
_entity_poly.pdbx_seq_one_letter_code
_entity_poly.pdbx_strand_id
1 'polypeptide(L)'
;LTTIYFALLHSILSGSRDCVKHWGVLSVFLTLTGLALHHAHVILFNKQLYSLSYMLTTAGVCGLIFACLYVLVDTPHALQQTSRRYLAPLQYLGMNAIFVFVVHGVAEAILHSIYINTGPNPIDYTTQRLTVLTWLRDNVLANISGEYSQLLYVLFKILCFILATGYLYRIKCFYKI
;
A
#
# COMPACT_ATOMS: atom_id res chain seq x y z
N LEU A 1 18.38 27.81 -16.61
CA LEU A 1 18.53 26.34 -16.73
C LEU A 1 19.66 25.78 -15.85
N THR A 2 20.86 26.34 -15.90
CA THR A 2 22.04 25.90 -15.12
C THR A 2 21.83 25.88 -13.61
N THR A 3 21.12 26.86 -13.05
CA THR A 3 20.79 26.93 -11.60
C THR A 3 19.85 25.82 -11.15
N ILE A 4 18.90 25.42 -11.99
CA ILE A 4 17.95 24.34 -11.69
C ILE A 4 18.70 22.99 -11.69
N TYR A 5 19.59 22.77 -12.66
CA TYR A 5 20.44 21.58 -12.71
C TYR A 5 21.40 21.50 -11.53
N PHE A 6 21.97 22.62 -11.09
CA PHE A 6 22.88 22.65 -9.94
C PHE A 6 22.15 22.37 -8.62
N ALA A 7 20.93 22.89 -8.44
CA ALA A 7 20.09 22.59 -7.29
C ALA A 7 19.62 21.12 -7.29
N LEU A 8 19.25 20.57 -8.45
CA LEU A 8 18.91 19.16 -8.62
C LEU A 8 20.10 18.24 -8.32
N LEU A 9 21.28 18.55 -8.85
CA LEU A 9 22.50 17.78 -8.62
C LEU A 9 22.94 17.84 -7.15
N HIS A 10 22.87 19.01 -6.52
CA HIS A 10 23.15 19.18 -5.11
C HIS A 10 22.15 18.43 -4.23
N SER A 11 20.85 18.45 -4.57
CA SER A 11 19.83 17.68 -3.85
C SER A 11 19.97 16.16 -4.05
N ILE A 12 20.52 15.71 -5.17
CA ILE A 12 20.84 14.29 -5.44
C ILE A 12 22.10 13.87 -4.66
N LEU A 13 23.04 14.79 -4.42
CA LEU A 13 24.30 14.56 -3.70
C LEU A 13 24.21 14.79 -2.18
N SER A 14 23.33 15.67 -1.70
CA SER A 14 23.07 15.88 -0.28
C SER A 14 22.36 14.64 0.26
N GLY A 15 23.01 13.92 1.18
CA GLY A 15 22.59 12.60 1.62
C GLY A 15 21.13 12.45 2.05
N SER A 16 20.69 11.21 2.23
CA SER A 16 19.27 10.82 2.41
C SER A 16 18.45 11.70 3.37
N ARG A 17 19.07 12.26 4.42
CA ARG A 17 18.42 13.15 5.38
C ARG A 17 17.97 14.49 4.80
N ASP A 18 18.76 15.12 3.92
CA ASP A 18 18.39 16.44 3.39
C ASP A 18 17.32 16.32 2.30
N CYS A 19 17.35 15.23 1.55
CA CYS A 19 16.26 14.86 0.64
C CYS A 19 14.93 14.70 1.41
N VAL A 20 14.93 13.97 2.53
CA VAL A 20 13.71 13.79 3.35
C VAL A 20 13.20 15.10 3.93
N LYS A 21 14.09 16.04 4.31
CA LYS A 21 13.66 17.38 4.74
C LYS A 21 12.95 18.13 3.62
N HIS A 22 13.52 18.19 2.43
CA HIS A 22 12.90 18.86 1.28
C HIS A 22 11.56 18.24 0.90
N TRP A 23 11.49 16.90 0.87
CA TRP A 23 10.26 16.18 0.58
C TRP A 23 9.20 16.35 1.68
N GLY A 24 9.63 16.41 2.94
CA GLY A 24 8.75 16.72 4.07
C GLY A 24 8.15 18.12 3.97
N VAL A 25 8.97 19.13 3.67
CA VAL A 25 8.50 20.52 3.48
C VAL A 25 7.52 20.60 2.31
N LEU A 26 7.84 19.97 1.19
CA LEU A 26 6.95 19.89 0.04
C LEU A 26 5.61 19.23 0.42
N SER A 27 5.65 18.14 1.19
CA SER A 27 4.44 17.42 1.65
C SER A 27 3.55 18.26 2.57
N VAL A 28 4.14 19.03 3.49
CA VAL A 28 3.40 20.01 4.31
C VAL A 28 2.74 21.06 3.41
N PHE A 29 3.49 21.61 2.46
CA PHE A 29 2.98 22.62 1.53
C PHE A 29 1.80 22.09 0.70
N LEU A 30 1.91 20.88 0.13
CA LEU A 30 0.80 20.24 -0.60
C LEU A 30 -0.42 20.02 0.29
N THR A 31 -0.21 19.56 1.52
CA THR A 31 -1.31 19.29 2.47
C THR A 31 -2.07 20.57 2.82
N LEU A 32 -1.34 21.64 3.18
CA LEU A 32 -1.92 22.95 3.50
C LEU A 32 -2.63 23.56 2.30
N THR A 33 -2.03 23.46 1.12
CA THR A 33 -2.61 23.97 -0.13
C THR A 33 -3.90 23.22 -0.47
N GLY A 34 -3.91 21.88 -0.40
CA GLY A 34 -5.11 21.08 -0.63
C GLY A 34 -6.24 21.38 0.36
N LEU A 35 -5.90 21.58 1.64
CA LEU A 35 -6.86 21.93 2.69
C LEU A 35 -7.41 23.36 2.51
N ALA A 36 -6.57 24.32 2.13
CA ALA A 36 -6.96 25.69 1.83
C ALA A 36 -7.90 25.76 0.61
N LEU A 37 -7.59 25.01 -0.46
CA LEU A 37 -8.46 24.89 -1.64
C LEU A 37 -9.82 24.29 -1.27
N HIS A 38 -9.85 23.31 -0.36
CA HIS A 38 -11.10 22.74 0.13
C HIS A 38 -11.96 23.76 0.88
N HIS A 39 -11.36 24.51 1.82
CA HIS A 39 -12.08 25.53 2.61
C HIS A 39 -12.56 26.71 1.75
N ALA A 40 -11.78 27.08 0.72
CA ALA A 40 -12.13 28.14 -0.21
C ALA A 40 -13.34 27.82 -1.10
N HIS A 41 -13.97 26.63 -0.98
CA HIS A 41 -15.13 26.19 -1.77
C HIS A 41 -14.94 26.22 -3.30
N VAL A 42 -13.70 26.42 -3.78
CA VAL A 42 -13.40 26.50 -5.22
C VAL A 42 -13.67 25.15 -5.90
N ILE A 43 -13.57 24.03 -5.17
CA ILE A 43 -13.87 22.68 -5.68
C ILE A 43 -14.46 21.82 -4.54
N LEU A 44 -15.73 21.41 -4.67
CA LEU A 44 -16.38 20.49 -3.72
C LEU A 44 -15.64 19.14 -3.67
N PHE A 45 -15.56 18.56 -2.47
CA PHE A 45 -15.20 17.15 -2.25
C PHE A 45 -16.32 16.24 -2.81
N ASN A 46 -16.51 16.26 -4.13
CA ASN A 46 -17.49 15.42 -4.80
C ASN A 46 -16.92 14.01 -4.97
N LYS A 47 -17.78 12.98 -5.05
CA LYS A 47 -17.44 11.54 -5.13
C LYS A 47 -16.48 11.12 -6.27
N GLN A 48 -15.99 12.03 -7.09
CA GLN A 48 -14.97 11.77 -8.09
C GLN A 48 -13.57 11.90 -7.47
N LEU A 49 -12.80 10.81 -7.48
CA LEU A 49 -11.40 10.72 -7.01
C LEU A 49 -10.42 11.75 -7.62
N TYR A 50 -10.87 12.64 -8.51
CA TYR A 50 -10.04 13.50 -9.35
C TYR A 50 -10.11 15.00 -9.01
N SER A 51 -10.72 15.40 -7.89
CA SER A 51 -10.63 16.80 -7.47
C SER A 51 -9.18 17.17 -7.13
N LEU A 52 -8.73 18.33 -7.61
CA LEU A 52 -7.37 18.84 -7.37
C LEU A 52 -7.08 18.95 -5.86
N SER A 53 -8.03 19.45 -5.07
CA SER A 53 -7.88 19.58 -3.62
C SER A 53 -7.66 18.22 -2.96
N TYR A 54 -8.43 17.21 -3.35
CA TYR A 54 -8.28 15.84 -2.86
C TYR A 54 -6.93 15.24 -3.24
N MET A 55 -6.49 15.40 -4.50
CA MET A 55 -5.18 14.90 -4.95
C MET A 55 -4.02 15.56 -4.21
N LEU A 56 -4.06 16.87 -3.99
CA LEU A 56 -3.02 17.58 -3.23
C LEU A 56 -3.01 17.17 -1.75
N THR A 57 -4.17 17.08 -1.11
CA THR A 57 -4.25 16.65 0.29
C THR A 57 -3.78 15.22 0.46
N THR A 58 -4.21 14.28 -0.39
CA THR A 58 -3.78 12.88 -0.32
C THR A 58 -2.30 12.71 -0.62
N ALA A 59 -1.78 13.37 -1.67
CA ALA A 59 -0.35 13.35 -1.98
C ALA A 59 0.49 13.94 -0.82
N GLY A 60 0.05 15.06 -0.24
CA GLY A 60 0.72 15.69 0.90
C GLY A 60 0.70 14.81 2.15
N VAL A 61 -0.44 14.22 2.50
CA VAL A 61 -0.56 13.32 3.66
C VAL A 61 0.28 12.06 3.46
N CYS A 62 0.26 11.44 2.28
CA CYS A 62 1.12 10.30 1.96
C CYS A 62 2.60 10.65 2.09
N GLY A 63 3.02 11.82 1.59
CA GLY A 63 4.39 12.31 1.73
C GLY A 63 4.80 12.56 3.19
N LEU A 64 3.89 13.09 4.02
CA LEU A 64 4.13 13.27 5.46
C LEU A 64 4.26 11.93 6.19
N ILE A 65 3.39 10.97 5.87
CA ILE A 65 3.50 9.61 6.42
C ILE A 65 4.84 8.99 6.04
N PHE A 66 5.27 9.13 4.78
CA PHE A 66 6.56 8.63 4.32
C PHE A 66 7.73 9.28 5.05
N ALA A 67 7.73 10.62 5.19
CA ALA A 67 8.76 11.34 5.94
C ALA A 67 8.78 10.92 7.42
N CYS A 68 7.61 10.72 8.04
CA CYS A 68 7.48 10.23 9.41
C CYS A 68 8.07 8.82 9.56
N LEU A 69 7.71 7.90 8.66
CA LEU A 69 8.25 6.52 8.65
C LEU A 69 9.78 6.52 8.47
N TYR A 70 10.31 7.38 7.60
CA TYR A 70 11.75 7.53 7.42
C TYR A 70 12.43 7.95 8.73
N VAL A 71 11.92 9.01 9.37
CA VAL A 71 12.46 9.49 10.64
C VAL A 71 12.36 8.43 11.73
N LEU A 72 11.25 7.68 11.80
CA LEU A 72 11.04 6.60 12.78
C LEU A 72 12.03 5.44 12.63
N VAL A 73 12.54 5.22 11.41
CA VAL A 73 13.52 4.17 11.09
C VAL A 73 14.96 4.67 11.26
N ASP A 74 15.21 5.96 11.01
CA ASP A 74 16.55 6.60 11.01
C ASP A 74 16.91 7.36 12.31
N THR A 75 16.04 7.36 13.34
CA THR A 75 16.30 8.01 14.65
C THR A 75 17.25 7.19 15.56
N PRO A 76 17.86 7.79 16.61
CA PRO A 76 18.92 7.15 17.38
C PRO A 76 18.47 5.87 18.12
N HIS A 77 19.44 4.98 18.33
CA HIS A 77 19.37 3.57 18.77
C HIS A 77 18.27 3.18 19.78
N ALA A 78 17.87 4.06 20.71
CA ALA A 78 16.89 3.74 21.75
C ALA A 78 15.45 3.56 21.23
N LEU A 79 14.99 4.43 20.33
CA LEU A 79 13.66 4.31 19.69
C LEU A 79 13.67 3.29 18.55
N GLN A 80 14.83 3.10 17.94
CA GLN A 80 15.05 2.17 16.83
C GLN A 80 14.77 0.72 17.22
N GLN A 81 15.14 0.28 18.42
CA GLN A 81 14.97 -1.12 18.83
C GLN A 81 13.49 -1.53 18.88
N THR A 82 12.65 -0.63 19.39
CA THR A 82 11.20 -0.81 19.49
C THR A 82 10.53 -0.63 18.13
N SER A 83 10.86 0.45 17.39
CA SER A 83 10.27 0.73 16.08
C SER A 83 10.59 -0.36 15.07
N ARG A 84 11.82 -0.89 15.07
CA ARG A 84 12.25 -1.96 14.16
C ARG A 84 11.53 -3.27 14.39
N ARG A 85 11.02 -3.54 15.60
CA ARG A 85 10.20 -4.73 15.86
C ARG A 85 8.78 -4.59 15.33
N TYR A 86 8.16 -3.42 15.49
CA TYR A 86 6.81 -3.15 14.98
C TYR A 86 6.78 -2.91 13.46
N LEU A 87 7.82 -2.31 12.90
CA LEU A 87 7.99 -2.07 11.46
C LEU A 87 8.68 -3.21 10.72
N ALA A 88 9.13 -4.25 11.43
CA ALA A 88 9.70 -5.46 10.85
C ALA A 88 8.86 -6.05 9.69
N PRO A 89 7.52 -6.28 9.84
CA PRO A 89 6.72 -6.82 8.73
C PRO A 89 6.70 -5.90 7.51
N LEU A 90 6.66 -4.57 7.73
CA LEU A 90 6.71 -3.58 6.65
C LEU A 90 8.08 -3.61 5.95
N GLN A 91 9.16 -3.79 6.70
CA GLN A 91 10.51 -3.96 6.17
C GLN A 91 10.64 -5.25 5.34
N TYR A 92 10.08 -6.37 5.81
CA TYR A 92 10.13 -7.65 5.08
C TYR A 92 9.38 -7.57 3.75
N LEU A 93 8.21 -6.90 3.74
CA LEU A 93 7.45 -6.59 2.54
C LEU A 93 8.26 -5.72 1.57
N GLY A 94 8.87 -4.65 2.06
CA GLY A 94 9.66 -3.72 1.25
C GLY A 94 10.91 -4.38 0.63
N MET A 95 11.61 -5.25 1.37
CA MET A 95 12.80 -5.93 0.88
C MET A 95 12.52 -6.93 -0.25
N ASN A 96 11.28 -7.41 -0.38
CA ASN A 96 10.83 -8.36 -1.40
C ASN A 96 9.65 -7.82 -2.22
N ALA A 97 9.56 -6.50 -2.42
CA ALA A 97 8.41 -5.85 -3.02
C ALA A 97 8.09 -6.36 -4.44
N ILE A 98 9.11 -6.61 -5.26
CA ILE A 98 8.94 -7.15 -6.62
C ILE A 98 8.36 -8.57 -6.58
N PHE A 99 8.88 -9.42 -5.69
CA PHE A 99 8.36 -10.77 -5.52
C PHE A 99 6.89 -10.75 -5.11
N VAL A 100 6.53 -9.90 -4.14
CA VAL A 100 5.13 -9.75 -3.71
C VAL A 100 4.24 -9.28 -4.85
N PHE A 101 4.70 -8.31 -5.65
CA PHE A 101 3.97 -7.82 -6.80
C PHE A 101 3.69 -8.92 -7.83
N VAL A 102 4.72 -9.69 -8.22
CA VAL A 102 4.57 -10.78 -9.20
C VAL A 102 3.71 -11.91 -8.66
N VAL A 103 3.98 -12.38 -7.45
CA VAL A 103 3.21 -13.47 -6.83
C VAL A 103 1.75 -13.06 -6.63
N HIS A 104 1.48 -11.81 -6.27
CA HIS A 104 0.10 -11.32 -6.17
C HIS A 104 -0.63 -11.41 -7.51
N GLY A 105 -0.04 -10.90 -8.59
CA GLY A 105 -0.66 -10.96 -9.91
C GLY A 105 -0.87 -12.40 -10.41
N VAL A 106 0.12 -13.27 -10.23
CA VAL A 106 0.04 -14.68 -10.64
C VAL A 106 -0.97 -15.45 -9.78
N ALA A 107 -0.96 -15.24 -8.47
CA ALA A 107 -1.89 -15.92 -7.56
C ALA A 107 -3.34 -15.52 -7.85
N GLU A 108 -3.63 -14.23 -8.09
CA GLU A 108 -4.97 -13.80 -8.48
C GLU A 108 -5.38 -14.43 -9.81
N ALA A 109 -4.51 -14.47 -10.82
CA ALA A 109 -4.81 -15.07 -12.11
C ALA A 109 -5.13 -16.58 -12.01
N ILE A 110 -4.34 -17.32 -11.22
CA ILE A 110 -4.58 -18.75 -10.98
C ILE A 110 -5.86 -18.96 -10.18
N LEU A 111 -6.08 -18.19 -9.12
CA LEU A 111 -7.26 -18.36 -8.28
C LEU A 111 -8.54 -17.97 -9.02
N HIS A 112 -8.49 -16.98 -9.93
CA HIS A 112 -9.59 -16.63 -10.82
C HIS A 112 -9.87 -17.67 -11.90
N SER A 113 -8.89 -18.49 -12.31
CA SER A 113 -9.11 -19.54 -13.30
C SER A 113 -9.78 -20.79 -12.72
N ILE A 114 -9.71 -20.99 -11.40
CA ILE A 114 -10.39 -22.08 -10.70
C ILE A 114 -11.81 -21.63 -10.33
N TYR A 115 -12.79 -22.28 -10.92
CA TYR A 115 -14.21 -22.05 -10.63
C TYR A 115 -14.78 -23.19 -9.82
N ILE A 116 -15.61 -22.87 -8.83
CA ILE A 116 -16.39 -23.84 -8.09
C ILE A 116 -17.82 -23.78 -8.61
N ASN A 117 -18.35 -24.90 -9.09
CA ASN A 117 -19.76 -25.01 -9.41
C ASN A 117 -20.54 -25.17 -8.10
N THR A 118 -21.39 -24.19 -7.79
CA THR A 118 -22.25 -24.24 -6.59
C THR A 118 -23.70 -24.63 -6.94
N GLY A 119 -23.99 -24.92 -8.22
CA GLY A 119 -25.31 -25.32 -8.70
C GLY A 119 -25.55 -26.84 -8.60
N PRO A 120 -26.81 -27.28 -8.40
CA PRO A 120 -27.16 -28.70 -8.27
C PRO A 120 -26.99 -29.51 -9.57
N ASN A 121 -26.87 -28.86 -10.73
CA ASN A 121 -26.75 -29.52 -12.03
C ASN A 121 -25.54 -28.99 -12.83
N PRO A 122 -24.62 -29.85 -13.32
CA PRO A 122 -23.44 -29.42 -14.08
C PRO A 122 -23.74 -28.76 -15.44
N ILE A 123 -24.99 -28.80 -15.90
CA ILE A 123 -25.38 -28.49 -17.30
C ILE A 123 -26.23 -27.22 -17.38
N ASP A 124 -26.55 -26.57 -16.26
CA ASP A 124 -27.36 -25.37 -16.29
C ASP A 124 -26.48 -24.13 -16.59
N TYR A 125 -26.71 -23.49 -17.73
CA TYR A 125 -26.00 -22.28 -18.16
C TYR A 125 -26.25 -21.08 -17.23
N THR A 126 -27.16 -21.21 -16.27
CA THR A 126 -27.44 -20.26 -15.18
C THR A 126 -26.63 -20.53 -13.91
N THR A 127 -25.78 -21.56 -13.88
CA THR A 127 -24.89 -21.87 -12.74
C THR A 127 -23.90 -20.72 -12.55
N GLN A 128 -24.07 -19.93 -11.49
CA GLN A 128 -23.09 -18.92 -11.10
C GLN A 128 -21.76 -19.59 -10.80
N ARG A 129 -20.79 -19.42 -11.70
CA ARG A 129 -19.40 -19.82 -11.49
C ARG A 129 -18.76 -18.83 -10.52
N LEU A 130 -18.77 -19.16 -9.24
CA LEU A 130 -18.07 -18.39 -8.23
C LEU A 130 -16.60 -18.78 -8.23
N THR A 131 -15.73 -17.78 -8.33
CA THR A 131 -14.29 -17.96 -8.15
C THR A 131 -14.02 -18.46 -6.72
N VAL A 132 -12.98 -19.28 -6.51
CA VAL A 132 -12.60 -19.77 -5.17
C VAL A 132 -12.46 -18.63 -4.15
N LEU A 133 -11.92 -17.48 -4.58
CA LEU A 133 -11.77 -16.28 -3.75
C LEU A 133 -13.10 -15.69 -3.30
N THR A 134 -14.06 -15.57 -4.21
CA THR A 134 -15.40 -15.06 -3.88
C THR A 134 -16.15 -16.05 -3.02
N TRP A 135 -15.99 -17.35 -3.26
CA TRP A 135 -16.57 -18.38 -2.41
C TRP A 135 -16.02 -18.33 -0.97
N LEU A 136 -14.70 -18.21 -0.80
CA LEU A 136 -14.06 -18.11 0.52
C LEU A 136 -14.57 -16.88 1.28
N ARG A 137 -14.65 -15.73 0.59
CA ARG A 137 -15.21 -14.50 1.15
C ARG A 137 -16.66 -14.67 1.58
N ASP A 138 -17.50 -15.23 0.71
CA ASP A 138 -18.95 -15.26 0.90
C ASP A 138 -19.42 -16.36 1.86
N ASN A 139 -18.64 -17.45 2.02
CA ASN A 139 -19.02 -18.56 2.89
C ASN A 139 -18.29 -18.55 4.23
N VAL A 140 -16.98 -18.29 4.23
CA VAL A 140 -16.17 -18.37 5.47
C VAL A 140 -16.10 -17.01 6.15
N LEU A 141 -15.70 -15.97 5.42
CA LEU A 141 -15.47 -14.64 5.99
C LEU A 141 -16.78 -13.88 6.28
N ALA A 142 -17.81 -14.06 5.45
CA ALA A 142 -19.13 -13.47 5.68
C ALA A 142 -19.83 -14.08 6.90
N ASN A 143 -19.61 -15.37 7.18
CA ASN A 143 -20.15 -16.01 8.38
C ASN A 143 -19.55 -15.42 9.67
N ILE A 144 -18.33 -14.90 9.60
CA ILE A 144 -17.64 -14.32 10.77
C ILE A 144 -18.01 -12.83 10.93
N SER A 145 -18.11 -12.07 9.83
CA SER A 145 -18.08 -10.60 9.88
C SER A 145 -19.13 -9.89 9.04
N GLY A 146 -19.99 -10.62 8.32
CA GLY A 146 -21.10 -10.09 7.53
C GLY A 146 -20.69 -8.95 6.60
N GLU A 147 -21.05 -7.72 6.99
CA GLU A 147 -20.80 -6.48 6.26
C GLU A 147 -19.31 -6.16 6.06
N TYR A 148 -18.44 -6.60 6.96
CA TYR A 148 -17.00 -6.34 6.89
C TYR A 148 -16.21 -7.45 6.17
N SER A 149 -16.91 -8.41 5.54
CA SER A 149 -16.27 -9.57 4.89
C SER A 149 -15.21 -9.17 3.86
N GLN A 150 -15.48 -8.12 3.08
CA GLN A 150 -14.52 -7.60 2.09
C GLN A 150 -13.26 -7.03 2.74
N LEU A 151 -13.40 -6.29 3.85
CA LEU A 151 -12.25 -5.75 4.59
C LEU A 151 -11.42 -6.88 5.19
N LEU A 152 -12.08 -7.84 5.84
CA LEU A 152 -11.41 -8.97 6.49
C LEU A 152 -10.68 -9.84 5.47
N TYR A 153 -11.27 -10.04 4.29
CA TYR A 153 -10.64 -10.73 3.17
C TYR A 153 -9.34 -10.04 2.72
N VAL A 154 -9.34 -8.71 2.59
CA VAL A 154 -8.13 -7.95 2.22
C VAL A 154 -7.07 -8.03 3.31
N LEU A 155 -7.46 -7.87 4.58
CA LEU A 155 -6.54 -7.99 5.71
C LEU A 155 -5.92 -9.39 5.80
N PHE A 156 -6.71 -10.43 5.55
CA PHE A 156 -6.23 -11.81 5.48
C PHE A 156 -5.18 -11.98 4.39
N LYS A 157 -5.40 -11.43 3.17
CA LYS A 157 -4.38 -11.47 2.10
C LYS A 157 -3.10 -10.75 2.51
N ILE A 158 -3.20 -9.56 3.08
CA ILE A 158 -2.03 -8.79 3.55
C ILE A 158 -1.26 -9.60 4.59
N LEU A 159 -1.96 -10.24 5.53
CA LEU A 159 -1.36 -11.12 6.53
C LEU A 159 -0.60 -12.29 5.88
N CYS A 160 -1.19 -12.97 4.89
CA CYS A 160 -0.53 -14.04 4.15
C CYS A 160 0.77 -13.56 3.48
N PHE A 161 0.77 -12.37 2.87
CA PHE A 161 1.99 -11.81 2.26
C PHE A 161 3.04 -11.40 3.31
N ILE A 162 2.64 -10.88 4.47
CA ILE A 162 3.56 -10.61 5.58
C ILE A 162 4.21 -11.90 6.07
N LEU A 163 3.44 -12.97 6.21
CA LEU A 163 3.97 -14.28 6.62
C LEU A 163 4.90 -14.87 5.56
N ALA A 164 4.52 -14.82 4.28
CA ALA A 164 5.33 -15.31 3.17
C ALA A 164 6.66 -14.54 3.06
N THR A 165 6.62 -13.21 3.10
CA THR A 165 7.83 -12.38 3.07
C THR A 165 8.67 -12.52 4.34
N GLY A 166 8.04 -12.70 5.50
CA GLY A 166 8.72 -13.03 6.75
C GLY A 166 9.45 -14.37 6.69
N TYR A 167 8.87 -15.37 6.03
CA TYR A 167 9.53 -16.65 5.74
C TYR A 167 10.70 -16.47 4.78
N LEU A 168 10.52 -15.73 3.67
CA LEU A 168 11.60 -15.40 2.73
C LEU A 168 12.76 -14.66 3.42
N TYR A 169 12.45 -13.77 4.35
CA TYR A 169 13.45 -13.06 5.13
C TYR A 169 14.28 -14.01 6.00
N ARG A 170 13.67 -15.05 6.60
CA ARG A 170 14.39 -16.06 7.40
C ARG A 170 15.37 -16.87 6.56
N ILE A 171 15.00 -17.21 5.33
CA ILE A 171 15.88 -17.93 4.38
C ILE A 171 16.91 -17.03 3.69
N LYS A 172 16.94 -15.72 4.01
CA LYS A 172 17.83 -14.69 3.45
C LYS A 172 17.80 -14.60 1.91
N CYS A 173 16.70 -15.02 1.28
CA CYS A 173 16.50 -14.82 -0.15
C CYS A 173 15.89 -13.44 -0.37
N PHE A 174 16.63 -12.56 -1.04
CA PHE A 174 16.18 -11.23 -1.42
C PHE A 174 16.19 -11.13 -2.94
N TYR A 175 15.01 -11.02 -3.53
CA TYR A 175 14.90 -10.79 -4.97
C TYR A 175 15.16 -9.31 -5.25
N LYS A 176 16.37 -8.99 -5.71
CA LYS A 176 16.76 -7.66 -6.20
C LYS A 176 16.92 -7.72 -7.71
N ILE A 177 16.38 -6.71 -8.40
CA ILE A 177 16.67 -6.41 -9.81
C ILE A 177 17.84 -5.43 -9.85
#